data_AF-A0AAW4PHJ5-F1
#
_entry.id   AF-A0AAW4PHJ5-F1
#
_cell.length_a   1.000
_cell.length_b   1.000
_cell.length_c   1.000
_cell.angle_alpha   90.00
_cell.angle_beta   90.00
_cell.angle_gamma   90.00
#
_symmetry.space_group_name_H-M   'P 1'
#
loop_
_entity.id
_entity.type
_entity.pdbx_description
1 polymer ?
#
loop_
_entity_poly.entity_id
_entity_poly.type
_entity_poly.pdbx_seq_one_letter_code
_entity_poly.pdbx_strand_id
1 'polypeptide(L)'
;MRDNDQQHDSEQNNGVESRWHFSRRNLLKGAGVAGGAAASGVLGYDLVAMLQNGDGEIPEGEPPVEELPTAEEAGAEAFEFFNLDEALMVEALAARIFPTDELGPGATEAGVVFFIDHRLDGPYGEGEKHYMEGPFYPERAIPEQGWQYDLTPKEAYNRALTALSKYVQQEYDDTYVDLPPERQDDVISALEAGEIDTFGTLAPSAFFDMLRTNVLEGVYSDPVYEGNRNMIGWRLKGFPGTPGALGSYRGRIGEADFIEIPPTSLEGQDLGPEPGAGGPEPAGEGVGENTAADGPGLGEDANETTDANTTTTDTNTEENE
;
A
#
# COMPACT_ATOMS: atom_id res chain seq x y z
N MET A 1 59.46 36.05 -7.52
CA MET A 1 58.14 36.43 -8.05
C MET A 1 57.61 35.31 -8.91
N ARG A 2 56.88 34.38 -8.29
CA ARG A 2 55.63 33.82 -8.79
C ARG A 2 55.12 32.90 -7.68
N ASP A 3 53.92 33.25 -7.26
CA ASP A 3 53.31 32.87 -6.01
C ASP A 3 52.81 31.44 -6.03
N ASN A 4 52.74 30.92 -4.81
CA ASN A 4 52.12 29.69 -4.38
C ASN A 4 50.60 29.87 -4.43
N ASP A 5 49.87 29.00 -5.13
CA ASP A 5 48.46 28.75 -4.84
C ASP A 5 48.12 27.31 -5.19
N GLN A 6 48.07 26.49 -4.14
CA GLN A 6 47.32 25.24 -4.10
C GLN A 6 45.84 25.62 -4.09
N GLN A 7 45.13 25.38 -5.20
CA GLN A 7 43.68 25.38 -5.18
C GLN A 7 43.20 23.98 -4.80
N HIS A 8 42.64 23.92 -3.60
CA HIS A 8 41.70 22.89 -3.16
C HIS A 8 40.59 22.76 -4.20
N ASP A 9 40.48 21.60 -4.84
CA ASP A 9 39.24 21.18 -5.49
C ASP A 9 38.22 20.92 -4.37
N SER A 10 37.31 21.86 -4.19
CA SER A 10 36.07 21.63 -3.45
C SER A 10 35.21 20.68 -4.28
N GLU A 11 35.23 19.40 -3.94
CA GLU A 11 34.19 18.46 -4.34
C GLU A 11 32.85 19.02 -3.86
N GLN A 12 32.07 19.52 -4.81
CA GLN A 12 30.68 19.89 -4.58
C GLN A 12 29.93 18.61 -4.27
N ASN A 13 29.48 18.52 -3.03
CA ASN A 13 28.53 17.54 -2.54
C ASN A 13 27.27 17.64 -3.42
N ASN A 14 27.13 16.73 -4.38
CA ASN A 14 25.92 16.58 -5.17
C ASN A 14 24.83 16.07 -4.22
N GLY A 15 24.01 17.01 -3.74
CA GLY A 15 22.80 16.70 -2.98
C GLY A 15 21.96 15.69 -3.74
N VAL A 16 21.50 14.67 -3.02
CA VAL A 16 20.59 13.65 -3.51
C VAL A 16 19.27 14.36 -3.83
N GLU A 17 18.99 14.61 -5.12
CA GLU A 17 17.66 15.04 -5.54
C GLU A 17 16.67 13.91 -5.20
N SER A 18 15.58 14.23 -4.47
CA SER A 18 14.56 13.27 -4.09
C SER A 18 14.05 12.52 -5.32
N ARG A 19 13.99 11.18 -5.23
CA ARG A 19 13.60 10.32 -6.35
C ARG A 19 12.16 10.62 -6.79
N TRP A 20 11.36 11.13 -5.87
CA TRP A 20 10.01 11.61 -6.13
C TRP A 20 9.95 13.12 -5.87
N HIS A 21 9.99 13.91 -6.95
CA HIS A 21 9.48 15.27 -6.86
C HIS A 21 7.97 15.18 -6.62
N PHE A 22 7.48 15.60 -5.45
CA PHE A 22 6.04 15.80 -5.16
C PHE A 22 5.41 16.93 -6.00
N SER A 23 5.79 17.05 -7.26
CA SER A 23 5.34 18.09 -8.19
C SER A 23 4.85 17.46 -9.49
N ARG A 24 3.65 16.86 -9.44
CA ARG A 24 2.74 16.63 -10.59
C ARG A 24 1.24 16.71 -10.22
N ARG A 25 0.90 17.45 -9.16
CA ARG A 25 -0.42 18.10 -8.99
C ARG A 25 -0.06 19.55 -8.66
N ASN A 26 -0.17 20.44 -9.66
CA ASN A 26 0.57 21.70 -9.70
C ASN A 26 0.16 22.67 -8.58
N LEU A 27 1.14 22.98 -7.73
CA LEU A 27 1.15 24.11 -6.81
C LEU A 27 1.10 25.44 -7.61
N LEU A 28 -0.04 26.13 -7.51
CA LEU A 28 -0.34 27.55 -7.81
C LEU A 28 0.24 28.22 -9.08
N LYS A 29 -0.66 28.63 -10.00
CA LYS A 29 -0.55 29.91 -10.73
C LYS A 29 -1.91 30.61 -10.91
N GLY A 30 -2.35 31.28 -9.82
CA GLY A 30 -2.86 32.66 -9.82
C GLY A 30 -4.12 33.04 -10.61
N ALA A 31 -5.26 33.12 -9.92
CA ALA A 31 -6.15 34.28 -9.84
C ALA A 31 -7.15 34.04 -8.69
N GLY A 32 -7.34 35.04 -7.83
CA GLY A 32 -7.85 34.81 -6.48
C GLY A 32 -9.33 34.45 -6.34
N VAL A 33 -9.61 33.74 -5.25
CA VAL A 33 -10.78 34.03 -4.42
C VAL A 33 -10.26 34.20 -2.99
N ALA A 34 -10.17 35.46 -2.59
CA ALA A 34 -10.08 35.85 -1.19
C ALA A 34 -11.45 35.62 -0.56
N GLY A 35 -11.49 35.01 0.62
CA GLY A 35 -12.68 35.05 1.47
C GLY A 35 -12.70 33.91 2.46
N GLY A 36 -12.24 34.17 3.68
CA GLY A 36 -12.44 33.24 4.78
C GLY A 36 -13.93 32.97 5.01
N ALA A 37 -14.23 31.71 5.28
CA ALA A 37 -15.40 31.29 6.03
C ALA A 37 -15.03 30.02 6.79
N ALA A 38 -14.90 30.15 8.11
CA ALA A 38 -15.12 29.04 9.00
C ALA A 38 -16.61 28.63 8.92
N ALA A 39 -16.87 27.33 8.99
CA ALA A 39 -18.17 26.68 9.22
C ALA A 39 -19.24 26.76 8.10
N SER A 40 -19.22 25.77 7.20
CA SER A 40 -20.41 25.06 6.69
C SER A 40 -19.96 23.96 5.72
N GLY A 41 -20.20 22.70 6.07
CA GLY A 41 -19.77 21.48 5.37
C GLY A 41 -20.14 21.43 3.89
N VAL A 42 -19.24 21.93 3.05
CA VAL A 42 -19.22 21.67 1.61
C VAL A 42 -17.94 20.89 1.38
N LEU A 43 -18.08 19.60 1.08
CA LEU A 43 -16.97 18.70 0.83
C LEU A 43 -16.16 19.18 -0.39
N GLY A 44 -14.86 18.88 -0.42
CA GLY A 44 -14.02 19.13 -1.60
C GLY A 44 -14.61 18.51 -2.88
N TYR A 45 -15.32 17.39 -2.78
CA TYR A 45 -16.07 16.78 -3.89
C TYR A 45 -17.20 17.66 -4.41
N ASP A 46 -18.06 18.19 -3.53
CA ASP A 46 -19.16 19.07 -3.93
C ASP A 46 -18.62 20.35 -4.59
N LEU A 47 -17.54 20.91 -4.06
CA LEU A 47 -16.89 22.07 -4.65
C LEU A 47 -16.28 21.75 -6.02
N VAL A 48 -15.62 20.59 -6.19
CA VAL A 48 -15.03 20.17 -7.46
C VAL A 48 -16.10 19.83 -8.50
N ALA A 49 -17.18 19.15 -8.11
CA ALA A 49 -18.34 18.90 -8.97
C ALA A 49 -19.03 20.21 -9.39
N MET A 50 -19.19 21.17 -8.47
CA MET A 50 -19.70 22.51 -8.76
C MET A 50 -18.78 23.29 -9.71
N LEU A 51 -17.45 23.17 -9.57
CA LEU A 51 -16.46 23.85 -10.41
C LEU A 51 -16.35 23.23 -11.81
N GLN A 52 -16.47 21.90 -11.94
CA GLN A 52 -16.39 21.20 -13.22
C GLN A 52 -17.67 21.37 -14.06
N ASN A 53 -18.85 21.33 -13.43
CA ASN A 53 -20.11 21.42 -14.14
C ASN A 53 -20.50 22.88 -14.47
N GLY A 54 -19.92 23.89 -13.80
CA GLY A 54 -20.21 25.31 -14.07
C GLY A 54 -21.59 25.79 -13.61
N ASP A 55 -22.44 24.87 -13.17
CA ASP A 55 -23.87 25.09 -12.93
C ASP A 55 -24.23 25.04 -11.43
N GLY A 56 -23.29 24.61 -10.58
CA GLY A 56 -23.54 24.39 -9.16
C GLY A 56 -24.39 23.15 -8.84
N GLU A 57 -24.70 22.31 -9.84
CA GLU A 57 -25.51 21.10 -9.68
C GLU A 57 -24.62 19.86 -9.47
N ILE A 58 -24.86 19.17 -8.36
CA ILE A 58 -24.34 17.82 -8.09
C ILE A 58 -25.03 16.87 -9.09
N PRO A 59 -24.30 15.96 -9.79
CA PRO A 59 -24.90 15.03 -10.72
C PRO A 59 -26.10 14.28 -10.10
N GLU A 60 -27.29 14.41 -10.70
CA GLU A 60 -28.49 13.74 -10.20
C GLU A 60 -28.32 12.21 -10.22
N GLY A 61 -28.42 11.56 -9.05
CA GLY A 61 -28.47 10.11 -8.91
C GLY A 61 -27.29 9.47 -8.18
N GLU A 62 -26.25 10.23 -7.83
CA GLU A 62 -25.20 9.72 -6.95
C GLU A 62 -25.63 9.79 -5.48
N PRO A 63 -25.41 8.71 -4.68
CA PRO A 63 -25.65 8.79 -3.25
C PRO A 63 -24.74 9.87 -2.64
N PRO A 64 -25.25 10.67 -1.68
CA PRO A 64 -24.45 11.68 -0.99
C PRO A 64 -23.21 11.02 -0.40
N VAL A 65 -22.06 11.67 -0.56
CA VAL A 65 -20.80 11.25 0.05
C VAL A 65 -21.02 11.25 1.56
N GLU A 66 -20.88 10.09 2.21
CA GLU A 66 -21.04 10.01 3.65
C GLU A 66 -19.86 10.74 4.32
N GLU A 67 -20.17 11.76 5.15
CA GLU A 67 -19.19 12.40 6.03
C GLU A 67 -18.79 11.40 7.10
N LEU A 68 -17.51 11.06 7.13
CA LEU A 68 -16.96 10.04 8.00
C LEU A 68 -16.01 10.66 9.01
N PRO A 69 -15.90 10.07 10.20
CA PRO A 69 -15.06 10.63 11.25
C PRO A 69 -13.58 10.52 10.86
N THR A 70 -12.86 11.62 11.09
CA THR A 70 -11.39 11.63 11.18
C THR A 70 -10.91 10.75 12.33
N ALA A 71 -9.61 10.44 12.39
CA ALA A 71 -9.04 9.69 13.51
C ALA A 71 -9.33 10.33 14.88
N GLU A 72 -9.30 11.67 14.95
CA GLU A 72 -9.65 12.42 16.18
C GLU A 72 -11.11 12.22 16.58
N GLU A 73 -12.04 12.31 15.62
CA GLU A 73 -13.48 12.18 15.86
C GLU A 73 -13.89 10.75 16.19
N ALA A 74 -13.24 9.76 15.58
CA ALA A 74 -13.48 8.36 15.83
C ALA A 74 -13.01 7.94 17.23
N GLY A 75 -11.90 8.53 17.69
CA GLY A 75 -11.29 8.25 18.98
C GLY A 75 -10.60 6.88 19.04
N ALA A 76 -9.96 6.60 20.18
CA ALA A 76 -9.09 5.43 20.33
C ALA A 76 -9.80 4.07 20.16
N GLU A 77 -11.08 3.98 20.49
CA GLU A 77 -11.86 2.71 20.43
C GLU A 77 -12.20 2.28 18.99
N ALA A 78 -11.90 3.12 18.00
CA ALA A 78 -12.13 2.81 16.59
C ALA A 78 -10.95 2.11 15.90
N PHE A 79 -9.83 1.91 16.62
CA PHE A 79 -8.59 1.34 16.09
C PHE A 79 -8.27 0.03 16.82
N GLU A 80 -7.91 -1.00 16.04
CA GLU A 80 -7.52 -2.32 16.55
C GLU A 80 -6.01 -2.41 16.77
N PHE A 81 -5.22 -1.75 15.92
CA PHE A 81 -3.76 -1.78 15.98
C PHE A 81 -3.15 -0.52 16.59
N PHE A 82 -3.49 0.65 16.06
CA PHE A 82 -2.92 1.91 16.48
C PHE A 82 -3.52 2.40 17.80
N ASN A 83 -2.70 3.08 18.61
CA ASN A 83 -3.25 4.03 19.57
C ASN A 83 -3.65 5.34 18.86
N LEU A 84 -4.37 6.23 19.57
CA LEU A 84 -4.88 7.46 18.98
C LEU A 84 -3.76 8.38 18.43
N ASP A 85 -2.65 8.55 19.16
CA ASP A 85 -1.56 9.42 18.71
C ASP A 85 -0.88 8.87 17.44
N GLU A 86 -0.72 7.54 17.37
CA GLU A 86 -0.22 6.85 16.18
C GLU A 86 -1.18 6.98 15.00
N ALA A 87 -2.48 6.81 15.23
CA ALA A 87 -3.50 6.97 14.20
C ALA A 87 -3.52 8.40 13.63
N LEU A 88 -3.47 9.42 14.50
CA LEU A 88 -3.37 10.82 14.08
C LEU A 88 -2.10 11.09 13.25
N MET A 89 -0.97 10.53 13.66
CA MET A 89 0.28 10.65 12.90
C MET A 89 0.19 9.98 11.53
N VAL A 90 -0.36 8.76 11.46
CA VAL A 90 -0.52 8.02 10.20
C VAL A 90 -1.53 8.71 9.28
N GLU A 91 -2.63 9.24 9.81
CA GLU A 91 -3.59 10.04 9.06
C GLU A 91 -2.94 11.30 8.47
N ALA A 92 -2.17 12.04 9.28
CA ALA A 92 -1.45 13.23 8.82
C ALA A 92 -0.39 12.89 7.75
N LEU A 93 0.37 11.81 7.92
CA LEU A 93 1.32 11.33 6.90
C LEU A 93 0.59 10.95 5.59
N ALA A 94 -0.51 10.21 5.69
CA ALA A 94 -1.31 9.81 4.55
C ALA A 94 -1.89 11.02 3.81
N ALA A 95 -2.35 12.04 4.54
CA ALA A 95 -2.86 13.29 3.98
C ALA A 95 -1.79 14.09 3.22
N ARG A 96 -0.51 14.00 3.59
CA ARG A 96 0.58 14.58 2.78
C ARG A 96 0.92 13.74 1.55
N ILE A 97 0.83 12.41 1.64
CA ILE A 97 1.10 11.49 0.52
C ILE A 97 0.00 11.57 -0.56
N PHE A 98 -1.27 11.64 -0.14
CA PHE A 98 -2.42 11.78 -1.02
C PHE A 98 -3.35 12.91 -0.49
N PRO A 99 -3.03 14.18 -0.78
CA PRO A 99 -3.77 15.31 -0.25
C PRO A 99 -5.13 15.52 -0.92
N THR A 100 -6.02 16.14 -0.15
CA THR A 100 -7.21 16.82 -0.67
C THR A 100 -6.78 18.05 -1.44
N ASP A 101 -7.25 18.18 -2.67
CA ASP A 101 -6.91 19.28 -3.56
C ASP A 101 -8.06 19.60 -4.54
N GLU A 102 -7.78 20.45 -5.55
CA GLU A 102 -8.75 20.86 -6.56
C GLU A 102 -9.29 19.70 -7.42
N LEU A 103 -8.69 18.51 -7.36
CA LEU A 103 -9.19 17.33 -8.06
C LEU A 103 -10.17 16.52 -7.20
N GLY A 104 -10.18 16.72 -5.89
CA GLY A 104 -11.15 16.10 -4.99
C GLY A 104 -10.57 15.69 -3.64
N PRO A 105 -11.32 14.84 -2.90
CA PRO A 105 -10.95 14.36 -1.57
C PRO A 105 -9.67 13.52 -1.55
N GLY A 106 -8.97 13.55 -0.42
CA GLY A 106 -7.68 12.92 -0.19
C GLY A 106 -7.75 11.64 0.64
N ALA A 107 -6.62 11.26 1.24
CA ALA A 107 -6.48 10.06 2.05
C ALA A 107 -7.35 10.09 3.32
N THR A 108 -7.52 11.26 3.93
CA THR A 108 -8.33 11.43 5.14
C THR A 108 -9.79 11.11 4.85
N GLU A 109 -10.39 11.72 3.83
CA GLU A 109 -11.78 11.49 3.46
C GLU A 109 -12.00 10.07 2.90
N ALA A 110 -10.96 9.48 2.30
CA ALA A 110 -10.98 8.09 1.87
C ALA A 110 -10.88 7.08 3.03
N GLY A 111 -10.65 7.52 4.27
CA GLY A 111 -10.56 6.63 5.44
C GLY A 111 -9.30 5.75 5.42
N VAL A 112 -8.22 6.21 4.79
CA VAL A 112 -6.99 5.40 4.60
C VAL A 112 -6.38 4.94 5.92
N VAL A 113 -6.48 5.73 6.98
CA VAL A 113 -5.94 5.34 8.30
C VAL A 113 -6.59 4.07 8.83
N PHE A 114 -7.92 3.92 8.68
CA PHE A 114 -8.66 2.73 9.11
C PHE A 114 -8.29 1.50 8.29
N PHE A 115 -8.10 1.66 6.98
CA PHE A 115 -7.57 0.60 6.13
C PHE A 115 -6.20 0.11 6.62
N ILE A 116 -5.28 1.03 6.90
CA ILE A 116 -3.94 0.68 7.34
C ILE A 116 -4.00 -0.03 8.70
N ASP A 117 -4.79 0.50 9.64
CA ASP A 117 -5.01 -0.09 10.97
C ASP A 117 -5.48 -1.55 10.87
N HIS A 118 -6.61 -1.78 10.20
CA HIS A 118 -7.19 -3.11 10.07
C HIS A 118 -6.25 -4.09 9.35
N ARG A 119 -5.51 -3.59 8.35
CA ARG A 119 -4.53 -4.40 7.61
C ARG A 119 -3.33 -4.80 8.48
N LEU A 120 -2.90 -3.93 9.39
CA LEU A 120 -1.80 -4.20 10.31
C LEU A 120 -2.24 -5.08 11.49
N ASP A 121 -3.52 -5.12 11.84
CA ASP A 121 -4.03 -6.11 12.78
C ASP A 121 -4.22 -7.51 12.16
N GLY A 122 -4.41 -7.58 10.83
CA GLY A 122 -4.61 -8.85 10.12
C GLY A 122 -3.34 -9.63 9.71
N PRO A 123 -3.51 -10.70 8.89
CA PRO A 123 -2.43 -11.57 8.41
C PRO A 123 -1.28 -10.86 7.67
N TYR A 124 -1.56 -9.70 7.07
CA TYR A 124 -0.52 -8.87 6.46
C TYR A 124 0.40 -8.28 7.53
N GLY A 125 -0.16 -7.72 8.60
CA GLY A 125 0.59 -7.19 9.73
C GLY A 125 1.49 -8.23 10.39
N GLU A 126 0.97 -9.44 10.56
CA GLU A 126 1.73 -10.59 11.08
C GLU A 126 2.76 -11.17 10.09
N GLY A 127 2.76 -10.68 8.84
CA GLY A 127 3.70 -11.13 7.81
C GLY A 127 3.48 -12.58 7.37
N GLU A 128 2.27 -13.13 7.48
CA GLU A 128 1.99 -14.56 7.23
C GLU A 128 2.40 -15.04 5.84
N LYS A 129 2.41 -14.13 4.86
CA LYS A 129 2.79 -14.41 3.46
C LYS A 129 4.21 -13.96 3.12
N HIS A 130 4.95 -13.39 4.08
CA HIS A 130 6.33 -12.98 3.88
C HIS A 130 7.29 -14.15 4.17
N TYR A 131 8.38 -14.21 3.40
CA TYR A 131 9.48 -15.09 3.75
C TYR A 131 10.29 -14.45 4.88
N MET A 132 10.13 -14.98 6.09
CA MET A 132 10.70 -14.44 7.34
C MET A 132 11.85 -15.31 7.88
N GLU A 133 12.47 -16.13 7.03
CA GLU A 133 13.68 -16.87 7.41
C GLU A 133 14.92 -16.13 6.94
N GLY A 134 15.94 -16.09 7.81
CA GLY A 134 17.21 -15.47 7.49
C GLY A 134 18.02 -16.26 6.44
N PRO A 135 19.15 -15.68 5.98
CA PRO A 135 19.78 -14.48 6.51
C PRO A 135 19.23 -13.17 5.90
N PHE A 136 19.05 -12.15 6.74
CA PHE A 136 18.62 -10.81 6.31
C PHE A 136 19.82 -9.88 6.10
N TYR A 137 19.88 -9.23 4.94
CA TYR A 137 20.94 -8.28 4.58
C TYR A 137 20.36 -7.00 3.94
N PRO A 138 19.59 -6.19 4.70
CA PRO A 138 18.94 -5.01 4.14
C PRO A 138 19.95 -4.01 3.53
N GLU A 139 21.14 -3.89 4.12
CA GLU A 139 22.24 -3.05 3.62
C GLU A 139 22.78 -3.45 2.24
N ARG A 140 22.49 -4.68 1.79
CA ARG A 140 22.89 -5.20 0.48
C ARG A 140 21.71 -5.37 -0.47
N ALA A 141 20.50 -5.04 -0.01
CA ALA A 141 19.31 -5.17 -0.80
C ALA A 141 19.36 -4.22 -2.00
N ILE A 142 19.04 -4.73 -3.18
CA ILE A 142 18.73 -3.89 -4.33
C ILE A 142 17.22 -3.59 -4.31
N PRO A 143 16.76 -2.46 -4.88
CA PRO A 143 15.36 -2.05 -4.83
C PRO A 143 14.37 -3.14 -5.30
N GLU A 144 14.75 -3.96 -6.28
CA GLU A 144 13.92 -5.00 -6.87
C GLU A 144 13.64 -6.19 -5.93
N GLN A 145 14.42 -6.34 -4.85
CA GLN A 145 14.25 -7.43 -3.88
C GLN A 145 13.14 -7.16 -2.85
N GLY A 146 12.59 -5.94 -2.80
CA GLY A 146 11.53 -5.58 -1.87
C GLY A 146 11.98 -5.65 -0.40
N TRP A 147 11.10 -6.14 0.47
CA TRP A 147 11.32 -6.19 1.91
C TRP A 147 12.40 -7.22 2.29
N GLN A 148 13.48 -6.77 2.94
CA GLN A 148 14.64 -7.60 3.31
C GLN A 148 15.00 -7.47 4.81
N TYR A 149 14.02 -7.14 5.65
CA TYR A 149 14.17 -6.99 7.10
C TYR A 149 13.60 -8.19 7.84
N ASP A 150 14.11 -8.42 9.05
CA ASP A 150 13.63 -9.40 10.02
C ASP A 150 12.41 -8.93 10.81
N LEU A 151 11.65 -7.98 10.25
CA LEU A 151 10.50 -7.34 10.87
C LEU A 151 9.24 -7.67 10.09
N THR A 152 8.17 -8.05 10.78
CA THR A 152 6.83 -8.06 10.19
C THR A 152 6.38 -6.62 9.88
N PRO A 153 5.38 -6.40 9.01
CA PRO A 153 4.85 -5.06 8.78
C PRO A 153 4.38 -4.38 10.07
N LYS A 154 3.73 -5.13 10.98
CA LYS A 154 3.30 -4.64 12.30
C LYS A 154 4.48 -4.13 13.15
N GLU A 155 5.54 -4.92 13.24
CA GLU A 155 6.76 -4.55 13.97
C GLU A 155 7.47 -3.35 13.33
N ALA A 156 7.49 -3.29 12.01
CA ALA A 156 8.09 -2.17 11.27
C ALA A 156 7.34 -0.86 11.51
N TYR A 157 6.00 -0.85 11.49
CA TYR A 157 5.20 0.33 11.82
C TYR A 157 5.45 0.80 13.26
N ASN A 158 5.36 -0.09 14.24
CA ASN A 158 5.61 0.25 15.65
C ASN A 158 6.98 0.92 15.85
N ARG A 159 8.02 0.33 15.23
CA ARG A 159 9.38 0.86 15.32
C ARG A 159 9.52 2.19 14.59
N ALA A 160 8.95 2.32 13.41
CA ALA A 160 9.05 3.52 12.58
C ALA A 160 8.31 4.71 13.19
N LEU A 161 7.08 4.52 13.69
CA LEU A 161 6.31 5.59 14.33
C LEU A 161 7.02 6.08 15.60
N THR A 162 7.55 5.18 16.43
CA THR A 162 8.37 5.55 17.59
C THR A 162 9.61 6.34 17.18
N ALA A 163 10.32 5.89 16.13
CA ALA A 163 11.52 6.56 15.62
C ALA A 163 11.21 7.94 15.03
N LEU A 164 10.12 8.07 14.28
CA LEU A 164 9.69 9.31 13.66
C LEU A 164 9.26 10.34 14.73
N SER A 165 8.45 9.94 15.71
CA SER A 165 8.10 10.78 16.86
C SER A 165 9.35 11.30 17.58
N LYS A 166 10.34 10.43 17.79
CA LYS A 166 11.62 10.82 18.40
C LYS A 166 12.39 11.82 17.53
N TYR A 167 12.45 11.62 16.22
CA TYR A 167 13.13 12.54 15.31
C TYR A 167 12.47 13.92 15.32
N VAL A 168 11.14 13.96 15.21
CA VAL A 168 10.40 15.23 15.20
C VAL A 168 10.57 15.98 16.52
N GLN A 169 10.50 15.28 17.66
CA GLN A 169 10.79 15.89 18.96
C GLN A 169 12.22 16.45 19.05
N GLN A 170 13.21 15.77 18.47
CA GLN A 170 14.61 16.19 18.54
C GLN A 170 14.93 17.37 17.63
N GLU A 171 14.37 17.39 16.42
CA GLU A 171 14.66 18.40 15.40
C GLU A 171 13.78 19.65 15.57
N TYR A 172 12.52 19.47 15.96
CA TYR A 172 11.51 20.55 15.97
C TYR A 172 10.97 20.89 17.37
N ASP A 173 11.25 20.08 18.40
CA ASP A 173 10.69 20.21 19.76
C ASP A 173 9.14 20.18 19.78
N ASP A 174 8.55 19.38 18.88
CA ASP A 174 7.10 19.30 18.65
C ASP A 174 6.64 17.88 18.32
N THR A 175 5.34 17.68 18.09
CA THR A 175 4.78 16.46 17.50
C THR A 175 4.61 16.61 15.98
N TYR A 176 4.63 15.51 15.24
CA TYR A 176 4.46 15.56 13.78
C TYR A 176 3.12 16.20 13.35
N VAL A 177 2.05 15.91 14.10
CA VAL A 177 0.69 16.40 13.79
C VAL A 177 0.59 17.91 14.00
N ASP A 178 1.32 18.46 14.97
CA ASP A 178 1.33 19.89 15.30
C ASP A 178 2.24 20.73 14.41
N LEU A 179 3.10 20.09 13.60
CA LEU A 179 3.97 20.78 12.66
C LEU A 179 3.17 21.51 11.56
N PRO A 180 3.62 22.70 11.12
CA PRO A 180 3.09 23.33 9.90
C PRO A 180 3.23 22.41 8.68
N PRO A 181 2.34 22.49 7.68
CA PRO A 181 2.36 21.60 6.51
C PRO A 181 3.71 21.56 5.78
N GLU A 182 4.41 22.70 5.70
CA GLU A 182 5.72 22.76 5.06
C GLU A 182 6.78 21.95 5.84
N ARG A 183 6.67 21.89 7.17
CA ARG A 183 7.57 21.09 8.01
C ARG A 183 7.21 19.61 8.01
N GLN A 184 5.92 19.28 7.88
CA GLN A 184 5.50 17.92 7.62
C GLN A 184 6.10 17.40 6.32
N ASP A 185 6.13 18.23 5.27
CA ASP A 185 6.78 17.89 3.99
C ASP A 185 8.29 17.72 4.12
N ASP A 186 8.96 18.58 4.89
CA ASP A 186 10.40 18.45 5.17
C ASP A 186 10.69 17.09 5.85
N VAL A 187 9.88 16.70 6.84
CA VAL A 187 10.01 15.41 7.54
C VAL A 187 9.76 14.23 6.59
N ILE A 188 8.73 14.27 5.76
CA ILE A 188 8.46 13.23 4.76
C ILE A 188 9.60 13.13 3.74
N SER A 189 10.15 14.27 3.31
CA SER A 189 11.27 14.31 2.38
C SER A 189 12.53 13.67 2.99
N ALA A 190 12.82 13.97 4.27
CA ALA A 190 13.92 13.35 5.01
C ALA A 190 13.68 11.84 5.21
N LEU A 191 12.43 11.43 5.45
CA LEU A 191 12.03 10.03 5.56
C LEU A 191 12.25 9.28 4.24
N GLU A 192 11.80 9.83 3.11
CA GLU A 192 12.02 9.28 1.76
C GLU A 192 13.51 9.18 1.42
N ALA A 193 14.29 10.24 1.73
CA ALA A 193 15.72 10.30 1.45
C ALA A 193 16.56 9.36 2.34
N GLY A 194 15.96 8.80 3.41
CA GLY A 194 16.69 7.95 4.35
C GLY A 194 17.60 8.74 5.30
N GLU A 195 17.31 10.02 5.52
CA GLU A 195 18.17 10.96 6.26
C GLU A 195 17.85 11.03 7.77
N ILE A 196 16.82 10.31 8.23
CA ILE A 196 16.43 10.25 9.63
C ILE A 196 17.25 9.20 10.39
N ASP A 197 18.06 9.63 11.36
CA ASP A 197 19.00 8.76 12.08
C ASP A 197 18.38 7.94 13.24
N THR A 198 17.13 8.22 13.61
CA THR A 198 16.46 7.59 14.75
C THR A 198 15.93 6.18 14.48
N PHE A 199 15.89 5.73 13.23
CA PHE A 199 15.28 4.43 12.84
C PHE A 199 16.16 3.20 13.15
N GLY A 200 17.45 3.41 13.42
CA GLY A 200 18.41 2.35 13.70
C GLY A 200 18.62 1.43 12.48
N THR A 201 18.33 0.14 12.62
CA THR A 201 18.52 -0.87 11.57
C THR A 201 17.44 -0.92 10.50
N LEU A 202 16.29 -0.27 10.70
CA LEU A 202 15.28 -0.11 9.66
C LEU A 202 15.64 1.14 8.84
N ALA A 203 15.75 1.05 7.52
CA ALA A 203 15.97 2.26 6.73
C ALA A 203 14.71 3.15 6.75
N PRO A 204 14.82 4.47 6.97
CA PRO A 204 13.66 5.37 6.95
C PRO A 204 12.93 5.33 5.59
N SER A 205 13.68 5.25 4.50
CA SER A 205 13.14 5.15 3.14
C SER A 205 12.35 3.85 2.92
N ALA A 206 12.75 2.75 3.56
CA ALA A 206 12.01 1.48 3.46
C ALA A 206 10.65 1.56 4.17
N PHE A 207 10.58 2.27 5.30
CA PHE A 207 9.30 2.56 5.94
C PHE A 207 8.45 3.50 5.09
N PHE A 208 9.04 4.56 4.51
CA PHE A 208 8.31 5.45 3.60
C PHE A 208 7.70 4.68 2.42
N ASP A 209 8.46 3.80 1.78
CA ASP A 209 7.98 2.99 0.66
C ASP A 209 6.82 2.07 1.08
N MET A 210 6.90 1.46 2.27
CA MET A 210 5.82 0.64 2.84
C MET A 210 4.57 1.48 3.12
N LEU A 211 4.71 2.60 3.84
CA LEU A 211 3.63 3.51 4.17
C LEU A 211 2.94 4.05 2.91
N ARG A 212 3.72 4.55 1.95
CA ARG A 212 3.21 5.04 0.67
C ARG A 212 2.46 3.95 -0.09
N THR A 213 2.97 2.74 -0.10
CA THR A 213 2.28 1.59 -0.72
C THR A 213 0.95 1.35 -0.04
N ASN A 214 0.91 1.30 1.30
CA ASN A 214 -0.33 1.08 2.03
C ASN A 214 -1.33 2.24 1.89
N VAL A 215 -0.87 3.49 1.78
CA VAL A 215 -1.73 4.64 1.48
C VAL A 215 -2.39 4.47 0.12
N LEU A 216 -1.62 4.14 -0.92
CA LEU A 216 -2.17 3.95 -2.26
C LEU A 216 -3.11 2.75 -2.33
N GLU A 217 -2.80 1.66 -1.63
CA GLU A 217 -3.70 0.52 -1.49
C GLU A 217 -4.97 0.92 -0.77
N GLY A 218 -4.89 1.71 0.30
CA GLY A 218 -6.06 2.25 1.00
C GLY A 218 -6.89 3.19 0.15
N VAL A 219 -6.29 3.96 -0.76
CA VAL A 219 -7.02 4.85 -1.69
C VAL A 219 -7.67 4.09 -2.84
N TYR A 220 -7.10 2.98 -3.31
CA TYR A 220 -7.53 2.33 -4.55
C TYR A 220 -8.09 0.92 -4.41
N SER A 221 -8.07 0.32 -3.22
CA SER A 221 -8.73 -0.96 -2.96
C SER A 221 -10.25 -0.81 -2.88
N ASP A 222 -10.97 -1.92 -2.91
CA ASP A 222 -12.43 -1.91 -2.72
C ASP A 222 -12.80 -1.36 -1.32
N PRO A 223 -13.86 -0.54 -1.18
CA PRO A 223 -14.26 0.03 0.10
C PRO A 223 -14.58 -1.00 1.21
N VAL A 224 -14.84 -2.26 0.85
CA VAL A 224 -15.04 -3.35 1.82
C VAL A 224 -13.84 -3.55 2.76
N TYR A 225 -12.65 -3.05 2.40
CA TYR A 225 -11.47 -3.07 3.25
C TYR A 225 -11.32 -1.83 4.13
N GLU A 226 -12.38 -1.02 4.26
CA GLU A 226 -12.48 0.16 5.14
C GLU A 226 -11.64 1.38 4.73
N GLY A 227 -10.89 1.27 3.62
CA GLY A 227 -10.32 2.40 2.88
C GLY A 227 -11.19 2.79 1.70
N ASN A 228 -10.69 3.68 0.83
CA ASN A 228 -11.33 4.14 -0.40
C ASN A 228 -12.83 4.41 -0.20
N ARG A 229 -13.21 4.95 0.95
CA ARG A 229 -14.61 5.10 1.32
C ARG A 229 -15.29 6.03 0.32
N ASN A 230 -16.58 5.80 0.10
CA ASN A 230 -17.32 6.43 -1.00
C ASN A 230 -16.74 6.18 -2.41
N MET A 231 -15.80 5.24 -2.56
CA MET A 231 -15.07 4.94 -3.80
C MET A 231 -14.30 6.16 -4.34
N ILE A 232 -13.79 7.04 -3.48
CA ILE A 232 -13.10 8.29 -3.86
C ILE A 232 -12.01 8.04 -4.91
N GLY A 233 -11.08 7.12 -4.66
CA GLY A 233 -10.00 6.82 -5.59
C GLY A 233 -10.49 6.25 -6.91
N TRP A 234 -11.58 5.48 -6.90
CA TRP A 234 -12.19 4.93 -8.10
C TRP A 234 -12.89 6.01 -8.93
N ARG A 235 -13.68 6.89 -8.29
CA ARG A 235 -14.31 8.04 -8.93
C ARG A 235 -13.27 8.94 -9.59
N LEU A 236 -12.19 9.27 -8.87
CA LEU A 236 -11.07 10.07 -9.40
C LEU A 236 -10.39 9.44 -10.63
N LYS A 237 -10.45 8.11 -10.76
CA LYS A 237 -9.86 7.38 -11.91
C LYS A 237 -10.88 7.00 -12.97
N GLY A 238 -12.18 7.24 -12.75
CA GLY A 238 -13.25 6.69 -13.59
C GLY A 238 -13.25 5.16 -13.60
N PHE A 239 -12.83 4.52 -12.51
CA PHE A 239 -12.84 3.07 -12.38
C PHE A 239 -14.23 2.60 -11.90
N PRO A 240 -14.95 1.79 -12.69
CA PRO A 240 -16.33 1.43 -12.36
C PRO A 240 -16.43 0.33 -11.29
N GLY A 241 -15.32 -0.29 -10.90
CA GLY A 241 -15.30 -1.41 -9.96
C GLY A 241 -14.85 -2.71 -10.62
N THR A 242 -14.75 -3.76 -9.80
CA THR A 242 -14.22 -5.05 -10.27
C THR A 242 -15.26 -5.84 -11.06
N PRO A 243 -14.85 -6.79 -11.93
CA PRO A 243 -15.77 -7.74 -12.54
C PRO A 243 -16.56 -8.57 -11.51
N GLY A 244 -16.05 -8.73 -10.28
CA GLY A 244 -16.80 -9.35 -9.19
C GLY A 244 -18.05 -8.54 -8.82
N ALA A 245 -17.91 -7.21 -8.77
CA ALA A 245 -19.01 -6.29 -8.48
C ALA A 245 -19.94 -6.00 -9.68
N LEU A 246 -19.41 -6.08 -10.92
CA LEU A 246 -20.13 -5.63 -12.11
C LEU A 246 -20.60 -6.77 -13.02
N GLY A 247 -20.16 -7.99 -12.77
CA GLY A 247 -20.36 -9.13 -13.65
C GLY A 247 -19.60 -9.00 -14.97
N SER A 248 -20.07 -9.70 -16.00
CA SER A 248 -19.38 -9.75 -17.29
C SER A 248 -19.76 -8.62 -18.23
N TYR A 249 -18.76 -7.91 -18.76
CA TYR A 249 -18.95 -6.91 -19.82
C TYR A 249 -19.26 -7.50 -21.21
N ARG A 250 -19.28 -8.84 -21.37
CA ARG A 250 -19.41 -9.49 -22.69
C ARG A 250 -20.61 -9.02 -23.52
N GLY A 251 -21.74 -8.74 -22.87
CA GLY A 251 -22.95 -8.25 -23.54
C GLY A 251 -22.88 -6.80 -24.02
N ARG A 252 -21.91 -6.02 -23.52
CA ARG A 252 -21.78 -4.57 -23.73
C ARG A 252 -20.67 -4.19 -24.72
N ILE A 253 -19.77 -5.13 -25.05
CA ILE A 253 -18.62 -4.89 -25.95
C ILE A 253 -19.06 -4.46 -27.36
N GLY A 254 -20.25 -4.88 -27.80
CA GLY A 254 -20.77 -4.56 -29.14
C GLY A 254 -21.54 -3.23 -29.22
N GLU A 255 -21.70 -2.51 -28.12
CA GLU A 255 -22.39 -1.23 -28.12
C GLU A 255 -21.52 -0.17 -28.82
N ALA A 256 -22.16 0.64 -29.68
CA ALA A 256 -21.44 1.62 -30.50
C ALA A 256 -21.03 2.86 -29.70
N ASP A 257 -21.74 3.15 -28.62
CA ASP A 257 -21.55 4.32 -27.79
C ASP A 257 -20.73 3.98 -26.54
N PHE A 258 -20.01 4.98 -26.02
CA PHE A 258 -19.31 4.84 -24.74
C PHE A 258 -20.33 4.68 -23.61
N ILE A 259 -20.14 3.65 -22.78
CA ILE A 259 -21.00 3.36 -21.64
C ILE A 259 -20.27 3.79 -20.38
N GLU A 260 -20.82 4.79 -19.72
CA GLU A 260 -20.39 5.16 -18.37
C GLU A 260 -21.07 4.24 -17.35
N ILE A 261 -20.28 3.64 -16.47
CA ILE A 261 -20.75 2.73 -15.42
C ILE A 261 -20.37 3.35 -14.08
N PRO A 262 -21.35 3.61 -13.18
CA PRO A 262 -21.03 4.17 -11.88
C PRO A 262 -20.18 3.19 -11.06
N PRO A 263 -19.21 3.68 -10.26
CA PRO A 263 -18.43 2.86 -9.36
C PRO A 263 -19.32 1.99 -8.46
N THR A 264 -19.04 0.69 -8.42
CA THR A 264 -19.79 -0.27 -7.62
C THR A 264 -18.83 -1.13 -6.80
N SER A 265 -18.98 -1.06 -5.48
CA SER A 265 -18.26 -1.86 -4.48
C SER A 265 -18.74 -3.32 -4.45
N LEU A 266 -17.91 -4.22 -3.93
CA LEU A 266 -18.29 -5.58 -3.55
C LEU A 266 -19.26 -5.61 -2.35
N GLU A 267 -19.31 -4.53 -1.57
CA GLU A 267 -20.19 -4.42 -0.41
C GLU A 267 -21.67 -4.65 -0.79
N GLY A 268 -22.34 -5.53 -0.04
CA GLY A 268 -23.75 -5.87 -0.29
C GLY A 268 -23.99 -6.79 -1.50
N GLN A 269 -22.93 -7.29 -2.18
CA GLN A 269 -23.08 -8.22 -3.30
C GLN A 269 -22.98 -9.68 -2.87
N ASP A 270 -23.86 -10.52 -3.43
CA ASP A 270 -23.74 -11.97 -3.37
C ASP A 270 -22.68 -12.41 -4.40
N LEU A 271 -21.43 -12.55 -3.94
CA LEU A 271 -20.29 -12.94 -4.78
C LEU A 271 -20.29 -14.42 -5.18
N GLY A 272 -21.31 -15.18 -4.76
CA GLY A 272 -21.33 -16.63 -4.87
C GLY A 272 -20.30 -17.30 -3.94
N PRO A 273 -20.21 -18.64 -3.95
CA PRO A 273 -19.27 -19.35 -3.11
C PRO A 273 -17.82 -19.00 -3.51
N GLU A 274 -16.98 -18.69 -2.53
CA GLU A 274 -15.55 -18.47 -2.75
C GLU A 274 -14.93 -19.64 -3.52
N PRO A 275 -14.10 -19.37 -4.55
CA PRO A 275 -13.40 -20.42 -5.27
C PRO A 275 -12.36 -21.08 -4.33
N GLY A 276 -12.79 -22.15 -3.64
CA GLY A 276 -11.97 -22.90 -2.68
C GLY A 276 -12.75 -23.40 -1.47
N ALA A 277 -13.89 -22.80 -1.13
CA ALA A 277 -14.72 -23.19 0.01
C ALA A 277 -15.77 -24.24 -0.41
N GLY A 278 -15.33 -25.45 -0.78
CA GLY A 278 -16.25 -26.55 -1.08
C GLY A 278 -15.75 -27.51 -2.14
N GLY A 279 -14.66 -28.22 -1.86
CA GLY A 279 -14.46 -29.51 -2.51
C GLY A 279 -15.57 -30.46 -2.04
N PRO A 280 -16.26 -31.20 -2.92
CA PRO A 280 -17.26 -32.16 -2.48
C PRO A 280 -16.58 -33.21 -1.60
N GLU A 281 -17.12 -33.42 -0.40
CA GLU A 281 -16.76 -34.60 0.41
C GLU A 281 -16.93 -35.84 -0.47
N PRO A 282 -15.94 -36.76 -0.52
CA PRO A 282 -16.08 -37.96 -1.33
C PRO A 282 -17.20 -38.82 -0.76
N ALA A 283 -18.31 -38.87 -1.50
CA ALA A 283 -19.40 -39.80 -1.23
C ALA A 283 -18.83 -41.23 -1.26
N GLY A 284 -18.85 -41.88 -0.10
CA GLY A 284 -18.64 -43.31 -0.01
C GLY A 284 -19.82 -44.02 -0.66
N GLU A 285 -19.55 -44.85 -1.67
CA GLU A 285 -20.07 -46.22 -1.82
C GLU A 285 -19.80 -46.76 -3.23
N GLY A 286 -19.48 -48.06 -3.29
CA GLY A 286 -19.72 -48.88 -4.49
C GLY A 286 -18.48 -49.46 -5.15
N VAL A 287 -17.99 -50.57 -4.60
CA VAL A 287 -17.15 -51.53 -5.34
C VAL A 287 -17.98 -52.12 -6.49
N GLY A 288 -17.48 -52.03 -7.72
CA GLY A 288 -18.06 -52.65 -8.91
C GLY A 288 -17.03 -52.80 -10.03
N GLU A 289 -16.66 -54.05 -10.30
CA GLU A 289 -15.67 -54.50 -11.28
C GLU A 289 -16.02 -54.24 -12.77
N ASN A 290 -14.98 -54.43 -13.61
CA ASN A 290 -14.96 -54.69 -15.07
C ASN A 290 -15.05 -53.48 -16.01
N THR A 291 -14.27 -53.36 -17.11
CA THR A 291 -13.39 -54.27 -17.87
C THR A 291 -12.53 -53.46 -18.85
N ALA A 292 -11.41 -54.06 -19.27
CA ALA A 292 -10.43 -53.63 -20.26
C ALA A 292 -10.98 -53.11 -21.63
N ALA A 293 -10.23 -52.22 -22.30
CA ALA A 293 -9.39 -52.57 -23.46
C ALA A 293 -8.90 -51.34 -24.27
N ASP A 294 -7.68 -51.50 -24.80
CA ASP A 294 -7.03 -50.88 -25.97
C ASP A 294 -6.34 -49.49 -25.90
N GLY A 295 -5.00 -49.56 -25.99
CA GLY A 295 -4.08 -48.46 -26.33
C GLY A 295 -4.00 -48.18 -27.85
N PRO A 296 -2.88 -47.68 -28.43
CA PRO A 296 -1.49 -47.89 -28.01
C PRO A 296 -0.63 -46.62 -27.88
N GLY A 297 0.45 -46.77 -27.12
CA GLY A 297 1.61 -45.87 -27.12
C GLY A 297 2.67 -46.30 -28.14
N LEU A 298 3.46 -45.31 -28.58
CA LEU A 298 4.76 -45.38 -29.24
C LEU A 298 5.47 -44.09 -28.77
N GLY A 299 6.70 -44.03 -28.29
CA GLY A 299 7.74 -45.01 -28.00
C GLY A 299 8.84 -44.24 -27.24
N GLU A 300 9.49 -44.92 -26.30
CA GLU A 300 10.65 -44.45 -25.56
C GLU A 300 11.89 -44.36 -26.47
N ASP A 301 12.77 -43.40 -26.19
CA ASP A 301 14.21 -43.57 -26.37
C ASP A 301 14.92 -43.15 -25.07
N ALA A 302 15.44 -44.18 -24.39
CA ALA A 302 16.64 -44.33 -23.56
C ALA A 302 17.37 -43.06 -23.03
N ASN A 303 17.97 -43.04 -21.83
CA ASN A 303 18.90 -44.05 -21.35
C ASN A 303 19.32 -43.79 -19.89
N GLU A 304 19.52 -44.90 -19.14
CA GLU A 304 20.54 -45.19 -18.09
C GLU A 304 21.00 -44.06 -17.12
N THR A 305 21.13 -44.25 -15.80
CA THR A 305 21.69 -45.40 -15.07
C THR A 305 21.53 -45.16 -13.54
N THR A 306 21.13 -46.18 -12.77
CA THR A 306 21.68 -46.73 -11.49
C THR A 306 22.35 -45.79 -10.46
N ASP A 307 22.29 -45.99 -9.14
CA ASP A 307 21.68 -47.00 -8.28
C ASP A 307 21.74 -46.54 -6.82
N ALA A 308 20.89 -47.19 -6.02
CA ALA A 308 20.84 -47.36 -4.58
C ALA A 308 22.16 -47.26 -3.79
N ASN A 309 22.07 -46.73 -2.57
CA ASN A 309 23.02 -47.08 -1.51
C ASN A 309 22.29 -47.42 -0.21
N THR A 310 22.39 -48.69 0.19
CA THR A 310 22.11 -49.20 1.53
C THR A 310 23.30 -50.04 2.02
N THR A 311 23.83 -49.64 3.17
CA THR A 311 24.14 -50.53 4.31
C THR A 311 25.43 -51.38 4.27
N THR A 312 26.46 -50.86 4.97
CA THR A 312 27.11 -51.47 6.17
C THR A 312 28.40 -52.29 6.05
N THR A 313 29.32 -51.94 6.97
CA THR A 313 30.47 -52.71 7.54
C THR A 313 31.61 -53.09 6.57
N ASP A 314 32.89 -53.08 6.92
CA ASP A 314 33.55 -53.21 8.21
C ASP A 314 35.05 -52.84 8.09
N THR A 315 35.64 -52.47 9.22
CA THR A 315 37.05 -52.65 9.62
C THR A 315 38.25 -52.01 8.87
N ASN A 316 39.05 -51.35 9.72
CA ASN A 316 40.52 -51.43 9.84
C ASN A 316 41.46 -50.58 8.96
N THR A 317 42.09 -49.63 9.68
CA THR A 317 43.54 -49.61 9.97
C THR A 317 44.48 -48.91 8.99
N GLU A 318 45.33 -48.06 9.60
CA GLU A 318 46.63 -47.56 9.12
C GLU A 318 46.56 -46.58 7.91
N GLU A 319 47.32 -45.51 7.80
CA GLU A 319 48.39 -44.90 8.58
C GLU A 319 48.70 -43.56 7.89
N ASN A 320 49.29 -42.64 8.64
CA ASN A 320 50.28 -41.64 8.22
C ASN A 320 49.86 -40.36 7.43
N GLU A 321 50.23 -39.27 8.12
CA GLU A 321 50.61 -37.90 7.70
C GLU A 321 49.53 -36.82 7.60
#